data_AF-A0A1M6ABT6-F1
#
_entry.id   AF-A0A1M6ABT6-F1
#
_cell.length_a   1.000
_cell.length_b   1.000
_cell.length_c   1.000
_cell.angle_alpha   90.00
_cell.angle_beta   90.00
_cell.angle_gamma   90.00
#
_symmetry.space_group_name_H-M   'P 1'
#
loop_
_entity.id
_entity.type
_entity.pdbx_description
1 polymer ?
#
loop_
_entity_poly.entity_id
_entity_poly.type
_entity_poly.pdbx_seq_one_letter_code
_entity_poly.pdbx_strand_id
1 'polypeptide(L)'
;MAAKGGSFMYDVLMPKIYGIGAAVVIIGALFKILHWKGADIMLMVGLGTEAVIFFLSAFQPTAKEHDWSLVYPELSEGYDPSTSSSNSLAANNSQGLTRKLDDMLKDANVTPEAIASLGQGLNRLSTTTQQLSSLGDATNATEEYTTKVRSAAQSLERINEAYAQTAQAIGAMSDATSDAREYHLQVQNVTKNLGALNAVYEMELQDANTHLKSMNKFYGTLSQAMENLTEAGKETDQFKQEVTQLTSNLGSLNRVYGNMLNAMRSNG
;
A
#
# COMPACT_ATOMS: atom_id res chain seq x y z
N MET A 1 -31.69 34.63 26.92
CA MET A 1 -30.42 34.15 27.50
C MET A 1 -30.67 32.75 28.05
N ALA A 2 -30.29 31.70 27.33
CA ALA A 2 -30.39 30.32 27.80
C ALA A 2 -28.99 29.78 28.08
N ALA A 3 -28.82 29.22 29.27
CA ALA A 3 -27.53 28.88 29.87
C ALA A 3 -26.83 27.73 29.13
N LYS A 4 -25.53 27.92 28.86
CA LYS A 4 -24.59 26.93 28.32
C LYS A 4 -24.36 25.80 29.33
N GLY A 5 -24.73 24.58 28.95
CA GLY A 5 -24.32 23.34 29.62
C GLY A 5 -23.69 22.39 28.61
N GLY A 6 -22.55 22.78 28.02
CA GLY A 6 -21.71 21.87 27.24
C GLY A 6 -20.79 21.12 28.20
N SER A 7 -20.93 19.80 28.27
CA SER A 7 -20.12 18.96 29.15
C SER A 7 -18.67 18.99 28.70
N PHE A 8 -17.82 19.74 29.41
CA PHE A 8 -16.37 19.89 29.15
C PHE A 8 -15.65 18.57 28.84
N MET A 9 -16.11 17.47 29.46
CA MET A 9 -15.62 16.12 29.21
C MET A 9 -15.80 15.66 27.75
N TYR A 10 -16.93 15.93 27.11
CA TYR A 10 -17.20 15.43 25.77
C TYR A 10 -16.74 16.41 24.68
N ASP A 11 -16.83 17.71 24.91
CA ASP A 11 -16.49 18.71 23.89
C ASP A 11 -14.99 19.02 23.83
N VAL A 12 -14.26 18.90 24.95
CA VAL A 12 -12.83 19.28 25.04
C VAL A 12 -11.92 18.08 25.26
N LEU A 13 -12.31 17.13 26.11
CA LEU A 13 -11.48 15.96 26.43
C LEU A 13 -11.52 14.91 25.31
N MET A 14 -12.70 14.63 24.74
CA MET A 14 -12.87 13.57 23.74
C MET A 14 -12.03 13.78 22.47
N PRO A 15 -11.99 14.98 21.84
CA PRO A 15 -11.12 15.22 20.68
C PRO A 15 -9.63 15.00 20.97
N LYS A 16 -9.19 15.33 22.19
CA LYS A 16 -7.80 15.09 22.62
C LYS A 16 -7.52 13.60 22.80
N ILE A 17 -8.47 12.84 23.35
CA ILE A 17 -8.35 11.38 23.51
C ILE A 17 -8.29 10.68 22.15
N TYR A 18 -9.12 11.07 21.18
CA TYR A 18 -9.02 10.56 19.81
C TYR A 18 -7.66 10.88 19.17
N GLY A 19 -7.18 12.12 19.33
CA GLY A 19 -5.87 12.52 18.80
C GLY A 19 -4.71 11.74 19.42
N ILE A 20 -4.74 11.49 20.73
CA ILE A 20 -3.71 10.71 21.44
C ILE A 20 -3.80 9.23 21.03
N GLY A 21 -5.00 8.66 20.93
CA GLY A 21 -5.20 7.28 20.46
C GLY A 21 -4.66 7.05 19.06
N ALA A 22 -5.03 7.91 18.12
CA ALA A 22 -4.57 7.87 16.74
C ALA A 22 -3.03 7.95 16.64
N ALA A 23 -2.39 8.79 17.46
CA ALA A 23 -0.93 8.88 17.50
C ALA A 23 -0.27 7.54 17.93
N VAL A 24 -0.82 6.87 18.95
CA VAL A 24 -0.31 5.56 19.41
C VAL A 24 -0.48 4.48 18.33
N VAL A 25 -1.61 4.48 17.60
CA VAL A 25 -1.86 3.57 16.48
C VAL A 25 -0.87 3.81 15.34
N ILE A 26 -0.64 5.07 14.96
CA ILE A 26 0.29 5.43 13.89
C ILE A 26 1.72 4.98 14.25
N ILE A 27 2.15 5.13 15.51
CA ILE A 27 3.46 4.64 15.97
C ILE A 27 3.53 3.11 15.88
N GLY A 28 2.46 2.39 16.26
CA GLY A 28 2.39 0.94 16.12
C GLY A 28 2.47 0.46 14.66
N ALA A 29 1.74 1.13 13.76
CA ALA A 29 1.81 0.86 12.33
C ALA A 29 3.21 1.15 11.75
N LEU A 30 3.83 2.26 12.17
CA LEU A 30 5.19 2.63 11.76
C LEU A 30 6.22 1.56 12.14
N PHE A 31 6.15 1.05 13.37
CA PHE A 31 7.05 -0.02 13.84
C PHE A 31 6.86 -1.31 13.04
N LYS A 32 5.63 -1.63 12.63
CA LYS A 32 5.32 -2.78 11.78
C LYS A 32 5.91 -2.64 10.39
N ILE A 33 5.84 -1.46 9.78
CA ILE A 33 6.44 -1.17 8.46
C ILE A 33 7.97 -1.24 8.52
N LEU A 34 8.57 -0.75 9.61
CA LEU A 34 10.03 -0.75 9.80
C LEU A 34 10.62 -2.08 10.28
N HIS A 35 9.80 -3.10 10.52
CA HIS A 35 10.21 -4.44 10.97
C HIS A 35 11.08 -4.43 12.24
N TRP A 36 10.83 -3.49 13.16
CA TRP A 36 11.56 -3.42 14.42
C TRP A 36 11.17 -4.57 15.36
N LYS A 37 12.12 -5.06 16.16
CA LYS A 37 11.90 -6.15 17.10
C LYS A 37 10.87 -5.72 18.15
N GLY A 38 9.73 -6.42 18.24
CA GLY A 38 8.60 -6.03 19.10
C GLY A 38 7.50 -5.23 18.40
N ALA A 39 7.56 -5.05 17.07
CA ALA A 39 6.54 -4.35 16.30
C ALA A 39 5.12 -4.92 16.48
N ASP A 40 4.98 -6.24 16.59
CA ASP A 40 3.69 -6.89 16.78
C ASP A 40 3.04 -6.52 18.12
N ILE A 41 3.86 -6.39 19.17
CA ILE A 41 3.39 -5.99 20.51
C ILE A 41 2.96 -4.52 20.47
N MET A 42 3.75 -3.65 19.84
CA MET A 42 3.42 -2.22 19.73
C MET A 42 2.15 -1.99 18.89
N LEU A 43 1.97 -2.75 17.81
CA LEU A 43 0.77 -2.69 16.98
C LEU A 43 -0.47 -3.22 17.70
N MET A 44 -0.32 -4.28 18.50
CA MET A 44 -1.39 -4.80 19.36
C MET A 44 -1.83 -3.77 20.41
N VAL A 45 -0.89 -3.06 21.03
CA VAL A 45 -1.18 -1.98 21.98
C VAL A 45 -1.87 -0.79 21.28
N GLY A 46 -1.41 -0.40 20.10
CA GLY A 46 -2.04 0.66 19.31
C GLY A 46 -3.49 0.35 18.95
N LEU A 47 -3.73 -0.79 18.29
CA LEU A 47 -5.09 -1.20 17.92
C LEU A 47 -5.98 -1.48 19.14
N GLY A 48 -5.41 -2.00 20.23
CA GLY A 48 -6.13 -2.19 21.50
C GLY A 48 -6.58 -0.87 22.12
N THR A 49 -5.74 0.17 22.06
CA THR A 49 -6.08 1.52 22.51
C THR A 49 -7.23 2.10 21.68
N GLU A 50 -7.19 1.91 20.36
CA GLU A 50 -8.23 2.38 19.44
C GLU A 50 -9.57 1.68 19.67
N ALA A 51 -9.55 0.37 19.93
CA ALA A 51 -10.76 -0.40 20.26
C ALA A 51 -11.45 0.12 21.53
N VAL A 52 -10.68 0.50 22.55
CA VAL A 52 -11.23 1.08 23.79
C VAL A 52 -11.81 2.47 23.53
N ILE A 53 -11.14 3.29 22.71
CA ILE A 53 -11.64 4.62 22.36
C ILE A 53 -12.94 4.55 21.57
N PHE A 54 -13.04 3.67 20.57
CA PHE A 54 -14.28 3.44 19.82
C PHE A 54 -15.41 2.89 20.69
N PHE A 55 -15.08 2.02 21.64
CA PHE A 55 -16.07 1.54 22.61
C PHE A 55 -16.62 2.70 23.45
N LEU A 56 -15.76 3.59 23.94
CA LEU A 56 -16.18 4.76 24.71
C LEU A 56 -16.90 5.81 23.84
N SER A 57 -16.57 5.92 22.55
CA SER A 57 -17.25 6.83 21.61
C SER A 57 -18.72 6.47 21.38
N ALA A 58 -19.05 5.18 21.45
CA ALA A 58 -20.43 4.72 21.27
C ALA A 58 -21.40 5.25 22.36
N PHE A 59 -20.88 5.66 23.51
CA PHE A 59 -21.66 6.25 24.61
C PHE A 59 -21.69 7.79 24.55
N GLN A 60 -21.14 8.41 23.51
CA GLN A 60 -21.15 9.86 23.37
C GLN A 60 -22.55 10.36 22.96
N PRO A 61 -23.11 11.39 23.62
CA PRO A 61 -24.36 12.01 23.18
C PRO A 61 -24.24 12.55 21.76
N THR A 62 -25.24 12.30 20.92
CA THR A 62 -25.27 12.81 19.53
C THR A 62 -25.13 14.32 19.52
N ALA A 63 -24.20 14.83 18.71
CA ALA A 63 -24.01 16.27 18.53
C ALA A 63 -25.35 16.89 18.10
N LYS A 64 -25.84 17.87 18.87
CA LYS A 64 -27.01 18.65 18.47
C LYS A 64 -26.66 19.36 17.16
N GLU A 65 -27.47 19.10 16.13
CA GLU A 65 -27.32 19.76 14.84
C GLU A 65 -27.32 21.28 15.04
N HIS A 66 -26.49 21.98 14.27
CA HIS A 66 -26.41 23.43 14.32
C HIS A 66 -27.80 24.01 14.03
N ASP A 67 -28.24 24.94 14.87
CA ASP A 67 -29.56 25.56 14.76
C ASP A 67 -29.57 26.56 13.59
N TRP A 68 -29.75 26.04 12.37
CA TRP A 68 -29.78 26.82 11.13
C TRP A 68 -30.92 27.86 11.11
N SER A 69 -31.86 27.80 12.07
CA SER A 69 -32.92 28.79 12.26
C SER A 69 -32.41 30.18 12.66
N LEU A 70 -31.19 30.29 13.21
CA LEU A 70 -30.56 31.59 13.48
C LEU A 70 -30.10 32.32 12.20
N VAL A 71 -29.88 31.60 11.10
CA VAL A 71 -29.33 32.15 9.85
C VAL A 71 -30.42 32.32 8.78
N TYR A 72 -31.46 31.48 8.82
CA TYR A 72 -32.61 31.55 7.92
C TYR A 72 -33.93 31.44 8.71
N PRO A 73 -34.53 32.57 9.13
CA PRO A 73 -35.81 32.56 9.85
C PRO A 73 -36.99 31.99 9.03
N GLU A 74 -36.85 31.95 7.70
CA GLU A 74 -37.81 31.38 6.72
C GLU A 74 -38.00 29.85 6.83
N LEU A 75 -37.13 29.13 7.56
CA LEU A 75 -37.19 27.65 7.72
C LEU A 75 -37.60 27.21 9.12
N SER A 76 -38.00 28.13 9.99
CA SER A 76 -38.51 27.78 11.32
C SER A 76 -39.91 27.12 11.21
N GLU A 77 -40.17 26.09 12.03
CA GLU A 77 -41.39 25.26 12.05
C GLU A 77 -42.65 26.01 12.55
N GLY A 78 -42.73 27.30 12.28
CA GLY A 78 -43.83 28.21 12.59
C GLY A 78 -43.87 29.45 11.69
N TYR A 79 -43.17 29.43 10.54
CA TYR A 79 -43.19 30.54 9.59
C TYR A 79 -44.51 30.55 8.81
N ASP A 80 -45.44 31.39 9.27
CA ASP A 80 -46.65 31.77 8.55
C ASP A 80 -46.45 33.15 7.90
N PRO A 81 -46.27 33.23 6.55
CA PRO A 81 -46.06 34.49 5.84
C PRO A 81 -47.27 35.44 5.91
N SER A 82 -48.41 35.01 6.47
CA SER A 82 -49.60 35.85 6.65
C SER A 82 -49.67 36.60 7.99
N THR A 83 -48.71 36.38 8.92
CA THR A 83 -48.78 36.95 10.28
C THR A 83 -47.86 38.13 10.54
N SER A 84 -47.17 38.66 9.52
CA SER A 84 -46.57 40.01 9.58
C SER A 84 -47.65 41.09 9.42
N SER A 85 -48.60 41.10 10.34
CA SER A 85 -49.57 42.19 10.52
C SER A 85 -49.90 42.34 12.00
N SER A 86 -48.90 42.69 12.80
CA SER A 86 -49.12 43.31 14.12
C SER A 86 -48.87 44.82 13.96
N ASN A 87 -49.89 45.59 13.58
CA ASN A 87 -50.96 46.12 14.42
C ASN A 87 -50.48 47.25 15.34
N SER A 88 -50.75 48.49 14.94
CA SER A 88 -51.15 49.51 15.92
C SER A 88 -52.24 50.40 15.32
N LEU A 89 -53.44 50.14 15.83
CA LEU A 89 -54.64 50.94 15.67
C LEU A 89 -54.40 52.37 16.14
N ALA A 90 -54.70 53.34 15.27
CA ALA A 90 -55.04 54.69 15.69
C ALA A 90 -56.31 55.11 14.94
N ALA A 91 -57.42 54.98 15.66
CA ALA A 91 -58.72 55.49 15.29
C ALA A 91 -58.63 56.99 14.99
N ASN A 92 -59.06 57.38 13.79
CA ASN A 92 -60.00 58.48 13.55
C ASN A 92 -60.23 58.65 12.05
N ASN A 93 -61.47 58.98 11.66
CA ASN A 93 -61.92 59.36 10.31
C ASN A 93 -62.34 58.28 9.29
N SER A 94 -63.01 57.20 9.71
CA SER A 94 -63.84 56.39 8.80
C SER A 94 -65.16 57.08 8.38
N GLN A 95 -65.49 58.25 8.92
CA GLN A 95 -66.72 58.97 8.57
C GLN A 95 -66.62 59.89 7.34
N GLY A 96 -65.41 60.08 6.78
CA GLY A 96 -65.19 60.94 5.61
C GLY A 96 -64.93 60.20 4.29
N LEU A 97 -64.24 59.05 4.33
CA LEU A 97 -63.90 58.28 3.12
C LEU A 97 -65.07 57.47 2.58
N THR A 98 -65.85 56.81 3.43
CA THR A 98 -67.03 56.05 3.01
C THR A 98 -68.09 56.99 2.43
N ARG A 99 -68.26 58.19 2.99
CA ARG A 99 -69.17 59.23 2.46
C ARG A 99 -68.69 59.81 1.13
N LYS A 100 -67.39 60.00 0.95
CA LYS A 100 -66.82 60.47 -0.32
C LYS A 100 -66.82 59.39 -1.41
N LEU A 101 -66.74 58.12 -1.02
CA LEU A 101 -66.99 56.98 -1.90
C LEU A 101 -68.48 56.85 -2.25
N ASP A 102 -69.37 57.08 -1.29
CA ASP A 102 -70.83 57.07 -1.48
C ASP A 102 -71.28 58.23 -2.37
N ASP A 103 -70.70 59.43 -2.18
CA ASP A 103 -70.91 60.58 -3.06
C ASP A 103 -70.31 60.34 -4.46
N MET A 104 -69.14 59.71 -4.59
CA MET A 104 -68.61 59.32 -5.90
C MET A 104 -69.38 58.17 -6.57
N LEU A 105 -69.97 57.25 -5.80
CA LEU A 105 -70.87 56.20 -6.31
C LEU A 105 -72.24 56.75 -6.73
N LYS A 106 -72.64 57.88 -6.16
CA LYS A 106 -73.91 58.54 -6.46
C LYS A 106 -73.81 59.50 -7.64
N ASP A 107 -72.64 60.10 -7.86
CA ASP A 107 -72.37 61.09 -8.93
C ASP A 107 -71.83 60.44 -10.22
N ALA A 108 -71.07 59.34 -10.11
CA ALA A 108 -70.84 58.45 -11.23
C ALA A 108 -71.98 57.43 -11.27
N ASN A 109 -72.62 57.26 -12.42
CA ASN A 109 -73.76 56.35 -12.64
C ASN A 109 -73.32 54.87 -12.55
N VAL A 110 -72.79 54.47 -11.40
CA VAL A 110 -72.22 53.16 -11.12
C VAL A 110 -73.38 52.24 -10.76
N THR A 111 -73.98 51.65 -11.77
CA THR A 111 -74.99 50.62 -11.57
C THR A 111 -74.39 49.41 -10.85
N PRO A 112 -75.16 48.68 -10.03
CA PRO A 112 -74.74 47.42 -9.43
C PRO A 112 -74.12 46.43 -10.45
N GLU A 113 -74.59 46.45 -11.71
CA GLU A 113 -73.97 45.70 -12.81
C GLU A 113 -72.52 46.12 -13.14
N ALA A 114 -72.16 47.40 -13.05
CA ALA A 114 -70.80 47.88 -13.31
C ALA A 114 -69.82 47.37 -12.24
N ILE A 115 -70.26 47.31 -10.97
CA ILE A 115 -69.47 46.78 -9.87
C ILE A 115 -69.33 45.25 -10.00
N ALA A 116 -70.43 44.56 -10.35
CA ALA A 116 -70.41 43.12 -10.56
C ALA A 116 -69.51 42.71 -11.73
N SER A 117 -69.55 43.45 -12.84
CA SER A 117 -68.71 43.21 -14.00
C SER A 117 -67.23 43.53 -13.75
N LEU A 118 -66.93 44.58 -12.98
CA LEU A 118 -65.56 44.88 -12.53
C LEU A 118 -65.01 43.79 -11.60
N GLY A 119 -65.82 43.31 -10.65
CA GLY A 119 -65.46 42.20 -9.77
C GLY A 119 -65.21 40.89 -10.53
N GLN A 120 -66.02 40.61 -11.56
CA GLN A 120 -65.76 39.50 -12.48
C GLN A 120 -64.50 39.70 -13.32
N GLY A 121 -64.21 40.94 -13.75
CA GLY A 121 -62.98 41.29 -14.46
C GLY A 121 -61.73 41.10 -13.61
N LEU A 122 -61.76 41.55 -12.35
CA LEU A 122 -60.68 41.36 -11.38
C LEU A 122 -60.49 39.88 -11.02
N ASN A 123 -61.57 39.12 -10.84
CA ASN A 123 -61.47 37.67 -10.65
C ASN A 123 -60.85 36.98 -11.88
N ARG A 124 -61.27 37.33 -13.09
CA ARG A 124 -60.68 36.79 -14.33
C ARG A 124 -59.20 37.13 -14.47
N LEU A 125 -58.81 38.35 -14.10
CA LEU A 125 -57.41 38.76 -14.11
C LEU A 125 -56.61 37.97 -13.07
N SER A 126 -57.12 37.83 -11.84
CA SER A 126 -56.49 37.03 -10.78
C SER A 126 -56.27 35.59 -11.22
N THR A 127 -57.29 34.94 -11.79
CA THR A 127 -57.20 33.56 -12.28
C THR A 127 -56.20 33.46 -13.44
N THR A 128 -56.19 34.42 -14.37
CA THR A 128 -55.24 34.47 -15.48
C THR A 128 -53.80 34.66 -14.97
N THR A 129 -53.58 35.51 -13.96
CA THR A 129 -52.27 35.72 -13.35
C THR A 129 -51.77 34.49 -12.60
N GLN A 130 -52.64 33.77 -11.90
CA GLN A 130 -52.31 32.47 -11.29
C GLN A 130 -51.91 31.42 -12.34
N GLN A 131 -52.63 31.37 -13.47
CA GLN A 131 -52.27 30.49 -14.58
C GLN A 131 -50.93 30.87 -15.22
N LEU A 132 -50.66 32.17 -15.40
CA LEU A 132 -49.38 32.69 -15.89
C LEU A 132 -48.21 32.36 -14.95
N SER A 133 -48.44 32.44 -13.63
CA SER A 133 -47.48 32.00 -12.62
C SER A 133 -47.16 30.51 -12.77
N SER A 134 -48.19 29.66 -12.88
CA SER A 134 -48.02 28.21 -13.04
C SER A 134 -47.35 27.83 -14.36
N LEU A 135 -47.56 28.60 -15.43
CA LEU A 135 -46.85 28.43 -16.70
C LEU A 135 -45.37 28.75 -16.54
N GLY A 136 -45.04 29.81 -15.79
CA GLY A 136 -43.67 30.17 -15.41
C GLY A 136 -42.94 29.03 -14.69
N ASP A 137 -43.58 28.44 -13.68
CA ASP A 137 -43.06 27.29 -12.94
C ASP A 137 -42.85 26.06 -13.85
N ALA A 138 -43.79 25.79 -14.76
CA ALA A 138 -43.68 24.70 -15.74
C ALA A 138 -42.53 24.91 -16.75
N THR A 139 -42.30 26.15 -17.21
CA THR A 139 -41.13 26.48 -18.03
C THR A 139 -39.82 26.30 -17.27
N ASN A 140 -39.75 26.73 -16.01
CA ASN A 140 -38.56 26.55 -15.18
C ASN A 140 -38.24 25.06 -14.96
N ALA A 141 -39.25 24.24 -14.67
CA ALA A 141 -39.09 22.80 -14.54
C ALA A 141 -38.62 22.13 -15.84
N THR A 142 -39.04 22.64 -17.01
CA THR A 142 -38.62 22.12 -18.32
C THR A 142 -37.16 22.48 -18.64
N GLU A 143 -36.73 23.70 -18.30
CA GLU A 143 -35.35 24.16 -18.41
C GLU A 143 -34.42 23.33 -17.50
N GLU A 144 -34.85 23.10 -16.25
CA GLU A 144 -34.13 22.26 -15.30
C GLU A 144 -34.04 20.80 -15.79
N TYR A 145 -35.15 20.22 -16.25
CA TYR A 145 -35.17 18.87 -16.81
C TYR A 145 -34.19 18.73 -17.98
N THR A 146 -34.20 19.68 -18.91
CA THR A 146 -33.29 19.67 -20.07
C THR A 146 -31.82 19.74 -19.63
N THR A 147 -31.52 20.56 -18.62
CA THR A 147 -30.19 20.68 -18.03
C THR A 147 -29.75 19.38 -17.35
N LYS A 148 -30.64 18.75 -16.57
CA LYS A 148 -30.38 17.47 -15.89
C LYS A 148 -30.18 16.33 -16.88
N VAL A 149 -30.98 16.25 -17.95
CA VAL A 149 -30.81 15.24 -19.02
C VAL A 149 -29.49 15.43 -19.74
N ARG A 150 -29.09 16.67 -20.03
CA ARG A 150 -27.78 16.96 -20.63
C ARG A 150 -26.62 16.55 -19.71
N SER A 151 -26.75 16.84 -18.41
CA SER A 151 -25.78 16.43 -17.40
C SER A 151 -25.71 14.90 -17.23
N ALA A 152 -26.86 14.22 -17.31
CA ALA A 152 -26.93 12.76 -17.28
C ALA A 152 -26.26 12.14 -18.52
N ALA A 153 -26.49 12.71 -19.71
CA ALA A 153 -25.82 12.28 -20.94
C ALA A 153 -24.29 12.40 -20.83
N GLN A 154 -23.80 13.54 -20.31
CA GLN A 154 -22.36 13.71 -20.04
C GLN A 154 -21.83 12.73 -18.99
N SER A 155 -22.62 12.42 -17.96
CA SER A 155 -22.24 11.44 -16.94
C SER A 155 -22.14 10.02 -17.52
N LEU A 156 -23.05 9.66 -18.43
CA LEU A 156 -23.00 8.38 -19.16
C LEU A 156 -21.78 8.28 -20.07
N GLU A 157 -21.37 9.39 -20.70
CA GLU A 157 -20.15 9.45 -21.50
C GLU A 157 -18.90 9.21 -20.64
N ARG A 158 -18.82 9.85 -19.47
CA ARG A 158 -17.76 9.60 -18.49
C ARG A 158 -17.76 8.17 -17.96
N ILE A 159 -18.93 7.55 -17.77
CA ILE A 159 -19.03 6.15 -17.36
C ILE A 159 -18.44 5.24 -18.44
N ASN A 160 -18.73 5.48 -19.71
CA ASN A 160 -18.14 4.70 -20.81
C ASN A 160 -16.61 4.84 -20.86
N GLU A 161 -16.08 6.06 -20.68
CA GLU A 161 -14.63 6.28 -20.60
C GLU A 161 -14.01 5.55 -19.41
N ALA A 162 -14.62 5.66 -18.22
CA ALA A 162 -14.15 4.96 -17.03
C ALA A 162 -14.21 3.43 -17.20
N TYR A 163 -15.22 2.92 -17.90
CA TYR A 163 -15.36 1.49 -18.19
C TYR A 163 -14.26 1.01 -19.16
N ALA A 164 -13.95 1.80 -20.20
CA ALA A 164 -12.85 1.52 -21.11
C ALA A 164 -11.49 1.51 -20.38
N GLN A 165 -11.24 2.49 -19.51
CA GLN A 165 -10.04 2.53 -18.67
C GLN A 165 -9.99 1.35 -17.70
N THR A 166 -11.11 0.97 -17.10
CA THR A 166 -11.19 -0.19 -16.19
C THR A 166 -10.89 -1.48 -16.93
N ALA A 167 -11.42 -1.67 -18.14
CA ALA A 167 -11.10 -2.83 -18.96
C ALA A 167 -9.59 -2.91 -19.30
N GLN A 168 -8.96 -1.78 -19.63
CA GLN A 168 -7.51 -1.70 -19.82
C GLN A 168 -6.73 -2.03 -18.54
N ALA A 169 -7.14 -1.50 -17.39
CA ALA A 169 -6.51 -1.79 -16.11
C ALA A 169 -6.63 -3.26 -15.71
N ILE A 170 -7.78 -3.90 -15.98
CA ILE A 170 -7.97 -5.35 -15.79
C ILE A 170 -7.05 -6.14 -16.71
N GLY A 171 -6.91 -5.73 -17.98
CA GLY A 171 -5.94 -6.33 -18.91
C GLY A 171 -4.51 -6.23 -18.39
N ALA A 172 -4.07 -5.03 -18.04
CA ALA A 172 -2.74 -4.79 -17.47
C ALA A 172 -2.50 -5.56 -16.16
N MET A 173 -3.54 -5.72 -15.32
CA MET A 173 -3.46 -6.49 -14.08
C MET A 173 -3.36 -8.00 -14.35
N SER A 174 -4.03 -8.50 -15.39
CA SER A 174 -3.86 -9.89 -15.86
C SER A 174 -2.44 -10.15 -16.35
N ASP A 175 -1.91 -9.25 -17.18
CA ASP A 175 -0.54 -9.34 -17.69
C ASP A 175 0.48 -9.30 -16.55
N ALA A 176 0.35 -8.34 -15.62
CA ALA A 176 1.20 -8.24 -14.43
C ALA A 176 1.11 -9.50 -13.53
N THR A 177 -0.06 -10.13 -13.45
CA THR A 177 -0.22 -11.39 -12.70
C THR A 177 0.47 -12.55 -13.41
N SER A 178 0.43 -12.59 -14.74
CA SER A 178 1.18 -13.56 -15.54
C SER A 178 2.69 -13.39 -15.34
N ASP A 179 3.18 -12.15 -15.47
CA ASP A 179 4.59 -11.80 -15.27
C ASP A 179 5.06 -12.13 -13.86
N ALA A 180 4.24 -11.87 -12.84
CA ALA A 180 4.55 -12.24 -11.46
C ALA A 180 4.69 -13.76 -11.28
N ARG A 181 3.88 -14.55 -12.00
CA ARG A 181 3.97 -16.02 -11.98
C ARG A 181 5.25 -16.50 -12.64
N GLU A 182 5.61 -15.92 -13.77
CA GLU A 182 6.85 -16.24 -14.50
C GLU A 182 8.09 -15.83 -13.68
N TYR A 183 8.07 -14.64 -13.08
CA TYR A 183 9.10 -14.20 -12.14
C TYR A 183 9.26 -15.16 -10.96
N HIS A 184 8.15 -15.64 -10.37
CA HIS A 184 8.20 -16.62 -9.29
C HIS A 184 8.88 -17.92 -9.73
N LEU A 185 8.56 -18.43 -10.93
CA LEU A 185 9.23 -19.60 -11.52
C LEU A 185 10.73 -19.33 -11.73
N GLN A 186 11.09 -18.15 -12.21
CA GLN A 186 12.49 -17.78 -12.44
C GLN A 186 13.27 -17.69 -11.13
N VAL A 187 12.71 -17.07 -10.09
CA VAL A 187 13.31 -17.02 -8.74
C VAL A 187 13.45 -18.43 -8.16
N GLN A 188 12.47 -19.31 -8.36
CA GLN A 188 12.57 -20.71 -7.95
C GLN A 188 13.74 -21.42 -8.66
N ASN A 189 13.90 -21.22 -9.97
CA ASN A 189 15.01 -21.76 -10.72
C ASN A 189 16.36 -21.20 -10.28
N VAL A 190 16.46 -19.89 -10.03
CA VAL A 190 17.67 -19.26 -9.47
C VAL A 190 17.99 -19.86 -8.11
N THR A 191 17.00 -20.06 -7.25
CA THR A 191 17.18 -20.66 -5.92
C THR A 191 17.68 -22.11 -6.03
N LYS A 192 17.11 -22.91 -6.93
CA LYS A 192 17.60 -24.27 -7.22
C LYS A 192 19.04 -24.26 -7.73
N ASN A 193 19.36 -23.35 -8.65
CA ASN A 193 20.70 -23.21 -9.20
C ASN A 193 21.71 -22.77 -8.14
N LEU A 194 21.36 -21.84 -7.26
CA LEU A 194 22.20 -21.44 -6.13
C LEU A 194 22.40 -22.60 -5.14
N GLY A 195 21.37 -23.39 -4.87
CA GLY A 195 21.49 -24.61 -4.07
C GLY A 195 22.44 -25.63 -4.69
N ALA A 196 22.34 -25.85 -6.01
CA ALA A 196 23.26 -26.71 -6.74
C ALA A 196 24.69 -26.16 -6.74
N LEU A 197 24.85 -24.84 -6.87
CA LEU A 197 26.16 -24.18 -6.86
C LEU A 197 26.84 -24.28 -5.50
N ASN A 198 26.08 -24.14 -4.40
CA ASN A 198 26.59 -24.41 -3.06
C ASN A 198 27.02 -25.87 -2.88
N ALA A 199 26.28 -26.82 -3.44
CA ALA A 199 26.67 -28.23 -3.40
C ALA A 199 27.95 -28.50 -4.22
N VAL A 200 28.13 -27.84 -5.36
CA VAL A 200 29.38 -27.89 -6.14
C VAL A 200 30.53 -27.26 -5.36
N TYR A 201 30.30 -26.14 -4.66
CA TYR A 201 31.34 -25.52 -3.84
C TYR A 201 31.81 -26.43 -2.70
N GLU A 202 30.89 -27.10 -2.01
CA GLU A 202 31.21 -28.09 -0.99
C GLU A 202 31.95 -29.30 -1.59
N MET A 203 31.54 -29.75 -2.79
CA MET A 203 32.23 -30.79 -3.54
C MET A 203 33.64 -30.38 -3.96
N GLU A 204 33.86 -29.15 -4.44
CA GLU A 204 35.19 -28.65 -4.80
C GLU A 204 36.11 -28.54 -3.59
N LEU A 205 35.59 -28.05 -2.45
CA LEU A 205 36.36 -28.04 -1.20
C LEU A 205 36.74 -29.45 -0.76
N GLN A 206 35.82 -30.41 -0.89
CA GLN A 206 36.10 -31.81 -0.60
C GLN A 206 37.15 -32.37 -1.57
N ASP A 207 37.00 -32.13 -2.88
CA ASP A 207 37.91 -32.63 -3.91
C ASP A 207 39.31 -32.04 -3.75
N ALA A 208 39.41 -30.74 -3.47
CA ALA A 208 40.66 -30.07 -3.13
C ALA A 208 41.32 -30.69 -1.90
N ASN A 209 40.54 -31.06 -0.88
CA ASN A 209 41.06 -31.72 0.32
C ASN A 209 41.58 -33.14 0.00
N THR A 210 40.86 -33.92 -0.80
CA THR A 210 41.35 -35.21 -1.30
C THR A 210 42.59 -35.05 -2.18
N HIS A 211 42.66 -34.02 -3.02
CA HIS A 211 43.80 -33.72 -3.86
C HIS A 211 45.04 -33.36 -3.01
N LEU A 212 44.88 -32.52 -1.97
CA LEU A 212 45.94 -32.23 -1.01
C LEU A 212 46.43 -33.48 -0.28
N LYS A 213 45.52 -34.38 0.11
CA LYS A 213 45.87 -35.64 0.76
C LYS A 213 46.64 -36.56 -0.20
N SER A 214 46.22 -36.63 -1.46
CA SER A 214 46.92 -37.36 -2.52
C SER A 214 48.31 -36.79 -2.78
N MET A 215 48.44 -35.45 -2.86
CA MET A 215 49.72 -34.77 -3.00
C MET A 215 50.65 -35.06 -1.81
N ASN A 216 50.16 -34.96 -0.57
CA ASN A 216 50.96 -35.28 0.61
C ASN A 216 51.45 -36.74 0.58
N LYS A 217 50.58 -37.68 0.17
CA LYS A 217 50.98 -39.08 -0.01
C LYS A 217 52.02 -39.25 -1.12
N PHE A 218 51.83 -38.56 -2.25
CA PHE A 218 52.78 -38.55 -3.36
C PHE A 218 54.16 -38.03 -2.92
N TYR A 219 54.22 -36.92 -2.20
CA TYR A 219 55.47 -36.39 -1.64
C TYR A 219 56.13 -37.40 -0.69
N GLY A 220 55.36 -38.08 0.16
CA GLY A 220 55.88 -39.14 1.02
C GLY A 220 56.47 -40.31 0.21
N THR A 221 55.77 -40.78 -0.82
CA THR A 221 56.28 -41.85 -1.69
C THR A 221 57.49 -41.42 -2.51
N LEU A 222 57.54 -40.16 -2.94
CA LEU A 222 58.69 -39.62 -3.66
C LEU A 222 59.91 -39.52 -2.74
N SER A 223 59.71 -39.06 -1.50
CA SER A 223 60.76 -39.02 -0.48
C SER A 223 61.31 -40.43 -0.22
N GLN A 224 60.43 -41.42 -0.04
CA GLN A 224 60.84 -42.82 0.14
C GLN A 224 61.60 -43.36 -1.09
N ALA A 225 61.14 -43.05 -2.30
CA ALA A 225 61.82 -43.47 -3.52
C ALA A 225 63.22 -42.84 -3.63
N MET A 226 63.36 -41.57 -3.27
CA MET A 226 64.66 -40.88 -3.23
C MET A 226 65.60 -41.47 -2.17
N GLU A 227 65.07 -41.85 -1.01
CA GLU A 227 65.83 -42.55 0.04
C GLU A 227 66.31 -43.92 -0.46
N ASN A 228 65.42 -44.73 -1.02
CA ASN A 228 65.77 -46.04 -1.59
C ASN A 228 66.80 -45.92 -2.73
N LEU A 229 66.70 -44.88 -3.59
CA LEU A 229 67.70 -44.62 -4.63
C LEU A 229 69.06 -44.25 -4.05
N THR A 230 69.07 -43.48 -2.97
CA THR A 230 70.31 -43.12 -2.26
C THR A 230 70.95 -44.34 -1.62
N GLU A 231 70.14 -45.21 -1.01
CA GLU A 231 70.59 -46.48 -0.42
C GLU A 231 71.11 -47.45 -1.48
N ALA A 232 70.40 -47.64 -2.60
CA ALA A 232 70.88 -48.45 -3.72
C ALA A 232 72.20 -47.92 -4.30
N GLY A 233 72.38 -46.60 -4.35
CA GLY A 233 73.66 -45.98 -4.71
C GLY A 233 74.80 -46.39 -3.76
N LYS A 234 74.53 -46.36 -2.45
CA LYS A 234 75.47 -46.79 -1.42
C LYS A 234 75.80 -48.28 -1.49
N GLU A 235 74.80 -49.14 -1.71
CA GLU A 235 75.00 -50.57 -1.91
C GLU A 235 75.82 -50.85 -3.19
N THR A 236 75.56 -50.11 -4.25
CA THR A 236 76.34 -50.22 -5.51
C THR A 236 77.80 -49.84 -5.30
N ASP A 237 78.07 -48.79 -4.52
CA ASP A 237 79.43 -48.40 -4.14
C ASP A 237 80.12 -49.48 -3.31
N GLN A 238 79.42 -50.11 -2.36
CA GLN A 238 79.95 -51.25 -1.59
C GLN A 238 80.25 -52.45 -2.48
N PHE A 239 79.30 -52.82 -3.35
CA PHE A 239 79.50 -53.90 -4.32
C PHE A 239 80.72 -53.66 -5.21
N LYS A 240 80.91 -52.42 -5.70
CA LYS A 240 82.10 -52.04 -6.47
C LYS A 240 83.38 -52.25 -5.66
N GLN A 241 83.40 -51.90 -4.37
CA GLN A 241 84.55 -52.12 -3.49
C GLN A 241 84.84 -53.61 -3.32
N GLU A 242 83.82 -54.43 -3.05
CA GLU A 242 83.97 -55.88 -2.92
C GLU A 242 84.46 -56.55 -4.21
N VAL A 243 83.91 -56.17 -5.37
CA VAL A 243 84.38 -56.65 -6.69
C VAL A 243 85.82 -56.25 -6.95
N THR A 244 86.21 -55.02 -6.57
CA THR A 244 87.59 -54.55 -6.70
C THR A 244 88.52 -55.37 -5.80
N GLN A 245 88.12 -55.63 -4.55
CA GLN A 245 88.84 -56.47 -3.60
C GLN A 245 88.99 -57.91 -4.14
N LEU A 246 87.91 -58.50 -4.64
CA LEU A 246 87.89 -59.83 -5.25
C LEU A 246 88.84 -59.90 -6.45
N THR A 247 88.80 -58.91 -7.34
CA THR A 247 89.68 -58.83 -8.50
C THR A 247 91.15 -58.74 -8.08
N SER A 248 91.46 -57.96 -7.04
CA SER A 248 92.80 -57.87 -6.46
C SER A 248 93.27 -59.21 -5.88
N ASN A 249 92.39 -59.90 -5.15
CA ASN A 249 92.65 -61.22 -4.57
C ASN A 249 92.86 -62.29 -5.67
N LEU A 250 92.01 -62.31 -6.71
CA LEU A 250 92.18 -63.19 -7.86
C LEU A 250 93.47 -62.92 -8.63
N GLY A 251 93.84 -61.65 -8.81
CA GLY A 251 95.12 -61.27 -9.40
C GLY A 251 96.30 -61.76 -8.56
N SER A 252 96.22 -61.64 -7.24
CA SER A 252 97.22 -62.15 -6.30
C SER A 252 97.33 -63.68 -6.36
N LEU A 253 96.20 -64.38 -6.41
CA LEU A 253 96.14 -65.83 -6.56
C LEU A 253 96.75 -66.28 -7.89
N ASN A 254 96.43 -65.58 -8.99
CA ASN A 254 96.97 -65.89 -10.32
C ASN A 254 98.48 -65.63 -10.39
N ARG A 255 99.02 -64.63 -9.66
CA ARG A 255 100.48 -64.47 -9.50
C ARG A 255 101.11 -65.63 -8.75
N VAL A 256 100.48 -66.13 -7.68
CA VAL A 256 100.98 -67.31 -6.94
C VAL A 256 100.96 -68.55 -7.83
N TYR A 257 99.87 -68.78 -8.57
CA TYR A 257 99.78 -69.88 -9.54
C TYR A 257 100.80 -69.74 -10.69
N GLY A 258 101.00 -68.53 -11.22
CA GLY A 258 102.02 -68.26 -12.24
C GLY A 258 103.44 -68.48 -11.73
N ASN A 259 103.73 -68.05 -10.50
CA ASN A 259 105.02 -68.30 -9.85
C ASN A 259 105.23 -69.80 -9.59
N MET A 260 104.18 -70.54 -9.23
CA MET A 260 104.23 -71.99 -9.04
C MET A 260 104.37 -72.74 -10.37
N LEU A 261 103.75 -72.27 -11.46
CA LEU A 261 103.89 -72.82 -12.81
C LEU A 261 105.28 -72.56 -13.38
N ASN A 262 105.83 -71.36 -13.19
CA ASN A 262 107.21 -71.03 -13.57
C ASN A 262 108.22 -71.85 -12.75
N ALA A 263 107.96 -72.05 -11.46
CA ALA A 263 108.77 -72.92 -10.61
C ALA A 263 108.70 -74.40 -11.06
N MET A 264 107.53 -74.88 -11.51
CA MET A 264 107.40 -76.24 -12.08
C MET A 264 108.03 -76.39 -13.46
N ARG A 265 107.98 -75.38 -14.33
CA ARG A 265 108.62 -75.40 -15.66
C ARG A 265 110.13 -75.16 -15.60
N SER A 266 110.63 -74.53 -14.54
CA SER A 266 112.05 -74.32 -14.28
C SER A 266 112.75 -75.57 -13.71
N ASN A 267 112.00 -76.60 -13.33
CA ASN A 267 112.52 -77.78 -12.64
C ASN A 267 112.35 -79.08 -13.45
N GLY A 268 112.26 -78.96 -14.78
CA GLY A 268 112.33 -80.05 -15.77
C GLY A 268 113.13 -79.58 -16.97
#